data_AF-A0A920Q6Y5-F1
#
_entry.id   AF-A0A920Q6Y5-F1
#
_cell.length_a   1.000
_cell.length_b   1.000
_cell.length_c   1.000
_cell.angle_alpha   90.00
_cell.angle_beta   90.00
_cell.angle_gamma   90.00
#
_symmetry.space_group_name_H-M   'P 1'
#
loop_
_entity.id
_entity.type
_entity.pdbx_description
1 polymer ?
#
loop_
_entity_poly.entity_id
_entity_poly.type
_entity_poly.pdbx_seq_one_letter_code
_entity_poly.pdbx_strand_id
1 'polypeptide(L)'
;MMRYKVDWLSQAGLGKGPKRRVGLPHDQFPKRPLQEKIALFWHCVLVTGPAKCEYPKQQSMELDMFRTVGMGSFHELFNGLSKDPPMVFYLDNCMSHKGAINENWGRELLELFSLGLGWMENSITAKMTSRKQHALSQAGL
;
A
#
# COMPACT_ATOMS: atom_id res chain seq x y z
N MET A 1 -43.48 -25.99 2.45
CA MET A 1 -42.45 -24.94 2.58
C MET A 1 -41.10 -25.63 2.78
N MET A 2 -40.29 -25.75 1.72
CA MET A 2 -38.97 -26.39 1.80
C MET A 2 -37.99 -25.47 2.53
N ARG A 3 -37.39 -25.96 3.61
CA ARG A 3 -36.35 -25.25 4.37
C ARG A 3 -35.00 -25.68 3.82
N TYR A 4 -34.27 -24.75 3.21
CA TYR A 4 -32.92 -24.99 2.68
C TYR A 4 -31.98 -25.27 3.85
N LYS A 5 -31.50 -26.51 3.99
CA LYS A 5 -30.53 -26.91 5.02
C LYS A 5 -29.15 -26.86 4.37
N VAL A 6 -28.38 -25.82 4.67
CA VAL A 6 -26.99 -25.70 4.19
C VAL A 6 -26.10 -26.54 5.12
N ASP A 7 -25.83 -27.77 4.73
CA ASP A 7 -24.95 -28.67 5.50
C ASP A 7 -23.51 -28.52 5.00
N TRP A 8 -22.85 -27.47 5.46
CA TRP A 8 -21.45 -27.16 5.13
C TRP A 8 -20.49 -28.30 5.49
N LEU A 9 -20.86 -29.18 6.44
CA LEU A 9 -20.05 -30.33 6.82
C LEU A 9 -19.98 -31.40 5.71
N SER A 10 -21.05 -31.55 4.93
CA SER A 10 -21.11 -32.52 3.84
C SER A 10 -20.38 -32.02 2.59
N GLN A 11 -20.45 -30.72 2.30
CA GLN A 11 -19.71 -30.09 1.19
C GLN A 11 -18.20 -29.98 1.48
N ALA A 12 -17.81 -29.84 2.75
CA ALA A 12 -16.41 -29.82 3.17
C ALA A 12 -15.79 -31.24 3.32
N GLY A 13 -16.52 -32.31 2.99
CA GLY A 13 -16.01 -33.69 3.09
C GLY A 13 -15.75 -34.17 4.53
N LEU A 14 -16.39 -33.55 5.54
CA LEU A 14 -16.22 -33.86 6.97
C LEU A 14 -17.36 -34.75 7.52
N GLY A 15 -18.18 -35.33 6.65
CA GLY A 15 -19.18 -36.34 7.02
C GLY A 15 -18.51 -37.63 7.52
N LYS A 16 -19.16 -38.28 8.50
CA LYS A 16 -18.70 -39.48 9.23
C LYS A 16 -18.42 -40.71 8.34
N GLY A 17 -17.34 -40.65 7.57
CA GLY A 17 -16.64 -41.80 7.00
C GLY A 17 -15.38 -42.11 7.83
N PRO A 18 -14.65 -43.20 7.54
CA PRO A 18 -13.40 -43.51 8.23
C PRO A 18 -12.54 -42.25 8.21
N LYS A 19 -12.02 -41.82 9.38
CA LYS A 19 -11.17 -40.64 9.54
C LYS A 19 -9.90 -40.80 8.69
N ARG A 20 -10.02 -40.60 7.39
CA ARG A 20 -8.92 -40.17 6.55
C ARG A 20 -8.62 -38.78 7.08
N ARG A 21 -7.62 -38.72 7.95
CA ARG A 21 -6.90 -37.48 8.24
C ARG A 21 -6.49 -36.97 6.87
N VAL A 22 -7.28 -36.07 6.29
CA VAL A 22 -6.87 -35.30 5.13
C VAL A 22 -5.80 -34.38 5.67
N GLY A 23 -4.60 -34.94 5.84
CA GLY A 23 -3.40 -34.14 5.85
C GLY A 23 -3.34 -33.59 4.44
N LEU A 24 -3.90 -32.39 4.24
CA LEU A 24 -3.33 -31.50 3.25
C LEU A 24 -1.82 -31.54 3.50
N PRO A 25 -0.98 -31.83 2.48
CA PRO A 25 0.45 -31.88 2.70
C PRO A 25 0.84 -30.60 3.41
N HIS A 26 1.46 -30.73 4.60
CA HIS A 26 1.86 -29.58 5.41
C HIS A 26 2.79 -28.61 4.65
N ASP A 27 3.30 -29.08 3.51
CA ASP A 27 4.23 -28.46 2.55
C ASP A 27 3.53 -27.61 1.45
N GLN A 28 2.19 -27.58 1.38
CA GLN A 28 1.47 -26.72 0.42
C GLN A 28 1.23 -25.29 0.94
N PHE A 29 1.42 -25.05 2.24
CA PHE A 29 1.32 -23.72 2.81
C PHE A 29 2.68 -23.03 2.74
N PRO A 30 2.74 -21.73 2.41
CA PRO A 30 4.00 -20.99 2.45
C PRO A 30 4.61 -21.15 3.85
N LYS A 31 5.90 -21.43 3.91
CA LYS A 31 6.64 -21.73 5.16
C LYS A 31 6.49 -20.64 6.23
N ARG A 32 6.08 -19.43 5.83
CA ARG A 32 5.86 -18.26 6.69
C ARG A 32 4.54 -17.55 6.32
N PRO A 33 3.38 -18.11 6.70
CA PRO A 33 2.08 -17.60 6.25
C PRO A 33 1.76 -16.21 6.80
N LEU A 34 2.28 -15.84 7.97
CA LEU A 34 2.14 -14.48 8.52
C LEU A 34 2.90 -13.46 7.66
N GLN A 35 4.13 -13.78 7.27
CA GLN A 35 4.97 -12.89 6.48
C GLN A 35 4.34 -12.60 5.11
N GLU A 36 3.80 -13.64 4.44
CA GLU A 36 3.10 -13.46 3.16
C GLU A 36 1.81 -12.65 3.31
N LYS A 37 1.05 -12.85 4.38
CA LYS A 37 -0.16 -12.05 4.65
C LYS A 37 0.16 -10.58 4.91
N ILE A 38 1.24 -10.29 5.63
CA ILE A 38 1.70 -8.92 5.88
C ILE A 38 2.19 -8.28 4.59
N ALA A 39 2.93 -9.01 3.75
CA ALA A 39 3.37 -8.49 2.46
C ALA A 39 2.18 -8.12 1.55
N LEU A 40 1.17 -9.00 1.48
CA LEU A 40 -0.06 -8.72 0.73
C LEU A 40 -0.87 -7.57 1.35
N PHE A 41 -0.96 -7.51 2.68
CA PHE A 41 -1.62 -6.39 3.36
C PHE A 41 -0.98 -5.06 2.98
N TRP A 42 0.34 -4.95 3.04
CA TRP A 42 1.05 -3.73 2.67
C TRP A 42 0.92 -3.40 1.19
N HIS A 43 0.97 -4.38 0.30
CA HIS A 43 0.75 -4.17 -1.13
C HIS A 43 -0.66 -3.64 -1.45
N CYS A 44 -1.68 -4.02 -0.66
CA CYS A 44 -3.03 -3.45 -0.79
C CYS A 44 -3.17 -2.03 -0.21
N VAL A 45 -2.34 -1.66 0.78
CA VAL A 45 -2.39 -0.34 1.42
C VAL A 45 -1.51 0.67 0.66
N LEU A 46 -0.31 0.25 0.26
CA LEU A 46 0.73 1.04 -0.40
C LEU A 46 0.67 0.75 -1.91
N VAL A 47 -0.47 1.05 -2.51
CA VAL A 47 -0.81 0.62 -3.87
C VAL A 47 0.18 1.16 -4.90
N THR A 48 0.92 0.26 -5.55
CA THR A 48 1.66 0.54 -6.78
C THR A 48 0.95 -0.17 -7.94
N GLY A 49 0.13 0.58 -8.68
CA GLY A 49 -0.75 0.00 -9.68
C GLY A 49 0.02 -0.60 -10.88
N PRO A 50 -0.37 -1.79 -11.38
CA PRO A 50 0.22 -2.36 -12.60
C PRO A 50 0.00 -1.46 -13.83
N ALA A 51 -1.02 -0.60 -13.79
CA ALA A 51 -1.33 0.37 -14.83
C ALA A 51 -0.22 1.40 -15.08
N LYS A 52 0.67 1.63 -14.09
CA LYS A 52 1.88 2.47 -14.26
C LYS A 52 3.16 1.64 -14.23
N CYS A 53 3.19 0.52 -13.49
CA CYS A 53 4.35 -0.34 -13.33
C CYS A 53 4.05 -1.74 -13.88
N GLU A 54 4.24 -1.92 -15.19
CA GLU A 54 3.90 -3.16 -15.90
C GLU A 54 4.95 -4.28 -15.76
N TYR A 55 6.06 -4.05 -15.06
CA TYR A 55 7.14 -5.05 -14.94
C TYR A 55 6.95 -5.96 -13.71
N PRO A 56 6.67 -7.27 -13.90
CA PRO A 56 6.40 -8.18 -12.78
C PRO A 56 7.59 -8.35 -11.83
N LYS A 57 8.81 -8.15 -12.35
CA LYS A 57 10.04 -8.21 -11.54
C LYS A 57 10.11 -7.08 -10.52
N GLN A 58 9.64 -5.88 -10.89
CA GLN A 58 9.60 -4.73 -9.99
C GLN A 58 8.57 -4.96 -8.87
N GLN A 59 7.40 -5.48 -9.22
CA GLN A 59 6.36 -5.89 -8.27
C GLN A 59 6.85 -6.99 -7.30
N SER A 60 7.65 -7.93 -7.79
CA SER A 60 8.25 -8.97 -6.93
C SER A 60 9.25 -8.38 -5.93
N MET A 61 10.04 -7.38 -6.34
CA MET A 61 10.98 -6.68 -5.44
C MET A 61 10.26 -5.92 -4.33
N GLU A 62 9.12 -5.29 -4.64
CA GLU A 62 8.30 -4.62 -3.64
C GLU A 62 7.74 -5.61 -2.62
N LEU A 63 7.21 -6.75 -3.08
CA LEU A 63 6.75 -7.82 -2.18
C LEU A 63 7.88 -8.36 -1.31
N ASP A 64 9.09 -8.51 -1.86
CA ASP A 64 10.27 -8.91 -1.07
C ASP A 64 10.66 -7.84 -0.04
N MET A 65 10.54 -6.56 -0.38
CA MET A 65 10.71 -5.46 0.57
C MET A 65 9.68 -5.56 1.70
N PHE A 66 8.40 -5.75 1.41
CA PHE A 66 7.40 -5.94 2.46
C PHE A 66 7.61 -7.20 3.30
N ARG A 67 8.13 -8.28 2.70
CA ARG A 67 8.52 -9.47 3.47
C ARG A 67 9.64 -9.15 4.45
N THR A 68 10.61 -8.31 4.08
CA THR A 68 11.78 -8.01 4.92
C THR A 68 11.49 -6.99 6.02
N VAL A 69 10.84 -5.87 5.69
CA VAL A 69 10.62 -4.76 6.64
C VAL A 69 9.17 -4.58 7.10
N GLY A 70 8.20 -5.31 6.51
CA GLY A 70 6.77 -5.11 6.78
C GLY A 70 6.30 -5.49 8.19
N MET A 71 7.10 -6.22 8.96
CA MET A 71 6.84 -6.50 10.39
C MET A 71 7.66 -5.59 11.33
N GLY A 72 8.49 -4.70 10.77
CA GLY A 72 9.36 -3.79 11.50
C GLY A 72 8.67 -2.47 11.85
N SER A 73 9.47 -1.41 11.94
CA SER A 73 8.93 -0.07 12.21
C SER A 73 8.32 0.56 10.97
N PHE A 74 7.29 1.41 11.16
CA PHE A 74 6.70 2.19 10.07
C PHE A 74 7.73 3.08 9.36
N HIS A 75 8.73 3.57 10.11
CA HIS A 75 9.83 4.35 9.56
C HIS A 75 10.69 3.55 8.57
N GLU A 76 11.05 2.31 8.91
CA GLU A 76 11.80 1.43 8.00
C GLU A 76 11.00 1.06 6.75
N LEU A 77 9.70 0.80 6.93
CA LEU A 77 8.79 0.53 5.82
C LEU A 77 8.76 1.71 4.84
N PHE A 78 8.55 2.93 5.31
CA PHE A 78 8.53 4.12 4.45
C PHE A 78 9.88 4.44 3.84
N ASN A 79 10.99 4.22 4.57
CA ASN A 79 12.32 4.40 4.02
C ASN A 79 12.61 3.39 2.90
N GLY A 80 12.17 2.13 3.05
CA GLY A 80 12.23 1.12 2.00
C GLY A 80 11.38 1.49 0.79
N LEU A 81 10.12 1.85 1.03
CA LEU A 81 9.16 2.29 0.02
C LEU A 81 9.64 3.52 -0.77
N SER A 82 10.33 4.46 -0.10
CA SER A 82 10.85 5.68 -0.73
C SER A 82 11.91 5.44 -1.80
N LYS A 83 12.47 4.22 -1.84
CA LYS A 83 13.52 3.79 -2.77
C LYS A 83 13.05 2.63 -3.67
N ASP A 84 11.83 2.16 -3.46
CA ASP A 84 11.29 1.02 -4.18
C ASP A 84 11.00 1.39 -5.64
N PRO A 85 11.43 0.59 -6.65
CA PRO A 85 11.27 0.95 -8.04
C PRO A 85 9.81 1.14 -8.47
N PRO A 86 8.86 0.23 -8.17
CA PRO A 86 7.43 0.47 -8.40
C PRO A 86 6.94 1.81 -7.86
N MET A 87 7.28 2.16 -6.61
CA MET A 87 6.84 3.42 -6.02
C MET A 87 7.45 4.62 -6.74
N VAL A 88 8.75 4.59 -7.07
CA VAL A 88 9.46 5.66 -7.79
C VAL A 88 8.84 5.94 -9.16
N PHE A 89 8.37 4.91 -9.86
CA PHE A 89 7.62 5.07 -11.09
C PHE A 89 6.18 5.54 -10.85
N TYR A 90 5.52 5.06 -9.79
CA TYR A 90 4.12 5.36 -9.51
C TYR A 90 3.85 6.86 -9.30
N LEU A 91 4.74 7.57 -8.60
CA LEU A 91 4.65 9.03 -8.38
C LEU A 91 5.63 9.83 -9.27
N ASP A 92 5.98 9.26 -10.42
CA ASP A 92 6.74 9.93 -11.49
C ASP A 92 8.10 10.52 -11.06
N ASN A 93 8.72 9.98 -9.99
CA ASN A 93 10.03 10.43 -9.51
C ASN A 93 11.18 9.99 -10.44
N CYS A 94 10.94 9.02 -11.32
CA CYS A 94 11.83 8.70 -12.43
C CYS A 94 12.07 9.87 -13.41
N MET A 95 11.18 10.87 -13.43
CA MET A 95 11.32 12.09 -14.23
C MET A 95 12.16 13.17 -13.56
N SER A 96 12.64 12.95 -12.32
CA SER A 96 13.49 13.92 -11.63
C SER A 96 14.89 13.97 -12.25
N HIS A 97 15.36 15.16 -12.60
CA HIS A 97 16.69 15.36 -13.15
C HIS A 97 17.34 16.64 -12.60
N LYS A 98 18.67 16.77 -12.74
CA LYS A 98 19.47 17.84 -12.10
C LYS A 98 18.96 19.27 -12.34
N GLY A 99 18.33 19.53 -13.49
CA GLY A 99 17.75 20.84 -13.83
C GLY A 99 16.31 21.08 -13.37
N ALA A 100 15.60 20.04 -12.93
CA ALA A 100 14.22 20.12 -12.41
C ALA A 100 14.00 18.98 -11.42
N ILE A 101 14.20 19.26 -10.14
CA ILE A 101 14.01 18.29 -9.06
C ILE A 101 12.52 18.09 -8.86
N ASN A 102 12.08 16.83 -8.71
CA ASN A 102 10.69 16.52 -8.43
C ASN A 102 10.39 16.72 -6.93
N GLU A 103 10.05 17.96 -6.55
CA GLU A 103 9.65 18.31 -5.17
C GLU A 103 8.30 17.70 -4.76
N ASN A 104 7.53 17.20 -5.74
CA ASN A 104 6.22 16.58 -5.55
C ASN A 104 6.33 15.23 -4.85
N TRP A 105 7.39 14.47 -5.14
CA TRP A 105 7.60 13.08 -4.68
C TRP A 105 7.36 12.90 -3.18
N GLY A 106 8.08 13.66 -2.35
CA GLY A 106 7.99 13.53 -0.90
C GLY A 106 6.63 13.97 -0.36
N ARG A 107 5.98 14.95 -1.02
CA ARG A 107 4.65 15.41 -0.63
C ARG A 107 3.60 14.34 -0.94
N GLU A 108 3.57 13.85 -2.16
CA GLU A 108 2.58 12.86 -2.61
C GLU A 108 2.70 11.56 -1.83
N LEU A 109 3.93 11.10 -1.56
CA LEU A 109 4.16 9.91 -0.75
C LEU A 109 3.54 10.05 0.65
N LEU A 110 3.71 11.21 1.29
CA LEU A 110 3.17 11.45 2.63
C LEU A 110 1.66 11.68 2.61
N GLU A 111 1.12 12.44 1.65
CA GLU A 111 -0.32 12.68 1.52
C GLU A 111 -1.09 11.39 1.23
N LEU A 112 -0.60 10.55 0.33
CA LEU A 112 -1.32 9.34 -0.07
C LEU A 112 -1.31 8.25 1.01
N PHE A 113 -0.20 8.09 1.74
CA PHE A 113 0.01 6.90 2.55
C PHE A 113 0.20 7.15 4.05
N SER A 114 0.26 8.40 4.51
CA SER A 114 0.46 8.71 5.94
C SER A 114 -0.47 9.77 6.50
N LEU A 115 -0.50 10.96 5.91
CA LEU A 115 -1.23 12.12 6.44
C LEU A 115 -2.69 12.14 5.98
N GLY A 116 -2.96 11.60 4.79
CA GLY A 116 -4.28 11.62 4.15
C GLY A 116 -4.36 12.65 3.02
N LEU A 117 -5.33 12.45 2.12
CA LEU A 117 -5.58 13.32 0.98
C LEU A 117 -6.03 14.72 1.42
N GLY A 118 -5.45 15.75 0.83
CA GLY A 118 -5.87 17.15 0.99
C GLY A 118 -5.32 17.87 2.22
N TRP A 119 -4.51 17.21 3.06
CA TRP A 119 -3.92 17.88 4.23
C TRP A 119 -2.93 18.97 3.85
N MET A 120 -2.06 18.76 2.85
CA MET A 120 -1.12 19.80 2.43
C MET A 120 -1.75 20.78 1.45
N GLU A 121 -2.62 20.34 0.54
CA GLU A 121 -3.44 21.21 -0.33
C GLU A 121 -4.19 22.28 0.48
N ASN A 122 -4.91 21.86 1.53
CA ASN A 122 -5.65 22.77 2.40
C ASN A 122 -4.70 23.69 3.19
N SER A 123 -3.53 23.19 3.60
CA SER A 123 -2.54 24.01 4.32
C SER A 123 -1.88 25.07 3.44
N ILE A 124 -1.59 24.74 2.17
CA ILE A 124 -1.02 25.65 1.18
C ILE A 124 -2.06 26.69 0.80
N THR A 125 -3.30 26.26 0.51
CA THR A 125 -4.42 27.14 0.19
C THR A 125 -4.74 28.06 1.37
N ALA A 126 -4.74 27.55 2.60
CA ALA A 126 -4.94 28.37 3.80
C ALA A 126 -3.80 29.38 4.01
N LYS A 127 -2.53 28.97 3.83
CA LYS A 127 -1.37 29.89 3.90
C LYS A 127 -1.40 30.94 2.79
N MET A 128 -1.77 30.57 1.56
CA MET A 128 -1.88 31.51 0.43
C MET A 128 -3.04 32.49 0.65
N THR A 129 -4.19 32.03 1.15
CA THR A 129 -5.34 32.87 1.48
C THR A 129 -5.01 33.84 2.62
N SER A 130 -4.33 33.36 3.67
CA SER A 130 -3.90 34.17 4.80
C SER A 130 -2.86 35.23 4.39
N ARG A 131 -1.88 34.89 3.54
CA ARG A 131 -0.93 35.86 2.98
C ARG A 131 -1.60 36.89 2.08
N LYS A 132 -2.60 36.49 1.29
CA LYS A 132 -3.38 37.41 0.45
C LYS A 132 -4.22 38.38 1.31
N GLN A 133 -4.86 37.90 2.36
CA GLN A 133 -5.58 38.75 3.33
C GLN A 133 -4.64 39.72 4.06
N HIS A 134 -3.47 39.26 4.47
CA HIS A 134 -2.47 40.10 5.10
C HIS A 134 -1.89 41.16 4.13
N ALA A 135 -1.65 40.80 2.87
CA ALA A 135 -1.21 41.75 1.84
C ALA A 135 -2.31 42.78 1.50
N LEU A 136 -3.58 42.38 1.45
CA LEU A 136 -4.72 43.28 1.26
C LEU A 136 -4.90 44.23 2.44
N SER A 137 -4.76 43.73 3.68
CA SER A 137 -4.76 44.53 4.90
C SER A 137 -3.63 45.57 4.94
N GLN A 138 -2.44 45.24 4.42
CA GLN A 138 -1.33 46.20 4.30
C GLN A 138 -1.51 47.20 3.14
N ALA A 139 -2.29 46.82 2.12
CA ALA A 139 -2.62 47.68 0.98
C ALA A 139 -3.81 48.63 1.23
N GLY A 140 -4.49 48.52 2.39
CA GLY A 140 -5.58 49.42 2.78
C GLY A 140 -6.90 49.20 2.04
N LEU A 141 -7.14 47.98 1.52
CA LEU A 141 -8.41 47.55 0.91
C LEU A 141 -9.16 46.57 1.81
#